data_AF-A0A933MRA6-F1
#
_entry.id   AF-A0A933MRA6-F1
#
_cell.length_a   1.000
_cell.length_b   1.000
_cell.length_c   1.000
_cell.angle_alpha   90.00
_cell.angle_beta   90.00
_cell.angle_gamma   90.00
#
_symmetry.space_group_name_H-M   'P 1'
#
loop_
_entity.id
_entity.type
_entity.pdbx_description
1 polymer ?
#
loop_
_entity_poly.entity_id
_entity_poly.type
_entity_poly.pdbx_seq_one_letter_code
_entity_poly.pdbx_strand_id
1 'polypeptide(L)'
;MIKSFACRDTERLFNDEPLRRFQSFERQARKRLMVLNAAPSLDALLRNPGNMFHALGGDRKGQYAISINRQWRICFEWHEGNAFNVEIVDYH
;
A
#
# COMPACT_ATOMS: atom_id res chain seq x y z
N MET A 1 4.06 -0.67 -10.79
CA MET A 1 5.15 0.12 -10.14
C MET A 1 4.56 1.25 -9.31
N ILE A 2 5.19 1.59 -8.19
CA ILE A 2 4.84 2.78 -7.41
C ILE A 2 5.50 3.99 -8.06
N LYS A 3 4.73 5.06 -8.23
CA LYS A 3 5.15 6.30 -8.91
C LYS A 3 5.14 7.52 -8.02
N SER A 4 4.29 7.57 -7.01
CA SER A 4 4.25 8.66 -6.04
C SER A 4 3.76 8.17 -4.67
N PHE A 5 4.12 8.93 -3.64
CA PHE A 5 3.69 8.71 -2.25
C PHE A 5 2.90 9.93 -1.78
N ALA A 6 1.82 9.71 -1.04
CA ALA A 6 1.06 10.81 -0.43
C ALA A 6 1.69 11.28 0.88
N CYS A 7 2.56 10.47 1.52
CA CYS A 7 3.25 10.85 2.74
C CYS A 7 4.71 10.37 2.79
N ARG A 8 5.56 11.22 3.38
CA ARG A 8 7.01 11.00 3.49
C ARG A 8 7.36 9.75 4.30
N ASP A 9 6.57 9.42 5.32
CA ASP A 9 6.81 8.22 6.15
C ASP A 9 6.75 6.93 5.32
N THR A 10 5.80 6.83 4.38
CA THR A 10 5.63 5.65 3.52
C THR A 10 6.74 5.57 2.48
N GLU A 11 7.14 6.71 1.91
CA GLU A 11 8.28 6.81 0.99
C GLU A 11 9.59 6.37 1.67
N ARG A 12 9.86 6.87 2.88
CA ARG A 12 11.03 6.49 3.66
C ARG A 12 11.07 4.99 3.93
N LEU A 13 9.93 4.42 4.35
CA LEU A 13 9.82 2.97 4.54
C LEU A 13 10.11 2.19 3.26
N PHE A 14 9.64 2.68 2.11
CA PHE A 14 9.88 2.06 0.80
C PHE A 14 11.37 2.11 0.41
N ASN A 15 12.07 3.19 0.75
CA ASN A 15 13.51 3.38 0.50
C ASN A 15 14.40 2.71 1.55
N ASP A 16 13.86 1.74 2.28
CA ASP A 16 14.53 0.99 3.34
C ASP A 16 15.05 1.84 4.53
N GLU A 17 14.58 3.07 4.69
CA GLU A 17 14.98 3.93 5.81
C GLU A 17 14.31 3.55 7.14
N PRO A 18 15.02 3.68 8.28
CA PRO A 18 14.46 3.38 9.58
C PRO A 18 13.39 4.39 9.99
N LEU A 19 12.20 3.88 10.35
CA LEU A 19 11.07 4.68 10.81
C LEU A 19 10.43 4.07 12.07
N ARG A 20 10.65 4.72 13.23
CA ARG A 20 10.14 4.22 14.54
C ARG A 20 8.63 3.99 14.54
N ARG A 21 7.87 4.85 13.84
CA ARG A 21 6.40 4.78 13.76
C ARG A 21 5.89 3.44 13.22
N PHE A 22 6.63 2.81 12.30
CA PHE A 22 6.22 1.57 11.64
C PHE A 22 6.98 0.34 12.15
N GLN A 23 7.87 0.50 13.14
CA GLN A 23 8.79 -0.54 13.59
C GLN A 23 8.10 -1.86 13.95
N SER A 24 6.91 -1.81 14.56
CA SER A 24 6.16 -2.99 14.99
C SER A 24 5.60 -3.84 13.84
N PHE A 25 5.45 -3.27 12.64
CA PHE A 25 4.91 -3.97 11.47
C PHE A 25 5.73 -3.75 10.19
N GLU A 26 6.94 -3.22 10.34
CA GLU A 26 7.82 -2.75 9.27
C GLU A 26 8.03 -3.80 8.18
N ARG A 27 8.42 -5.01 8.59
CA ARG A 27 8.64 -6.15 7.68
C ARG A 27 7.42 -6.46 6.84
N GLN A 28 6.24 -6.43 7.45
CA GLN A 28 4.99 -6.73 6.75
C GLN A 28 4.62 -5.62 5.78
N ALA A 29 4.79 -4.36 6.20
CA ALA A 29 4.54 -3.21 5.33
C ALA A 29 5.48 -3.17 4.12
N ARG A 30 6.79 -3.35 4.31
CA ARG A 30 7.77 -3.44 3.21
C ARG A 30 7.42 -4.54 2.22
N LYS A 31 7.08 -5.74 2.71
CA LYS A 31 6.65 -6.85 1.84
C LYS A 31 5.43 -6.48 0.99
N ARG A 32 4.43 -5.82 1.57
CA ARG A 32 3.23 -5.39 0.82
C ARG A 32 3.54 -4.27 -0.17
N LEU A 33 4.39 -3.31 0.18
CA LEU A 33 4.84 -2.27 -0.74
C LEU A 33 5.62 -2.86 -1.93
N MET A 34 6.47 -3.87 -1.70
CA MET A 34 7.17 -4.58 -2.78
C MET A 34 6.20 -5.32 -3.69
N VAL A 35 5.18 -5.99 -3.14
CA VAL A 35 4.11 -6.63 -3.92
C VAL A 35 3.38 -5.60 -4.77
N LEU A 36 3.01 -4.44 -4.19
CA LEU A 36 2.37 -3.36 -4.92
C LEU A 36 3.26 -2.81 -6.04
N ASN A 37 4.55 -2.62 -5.76
CA ASN A 37 5.50 -2.11 -6.73
C ASN A 37 5.70 -3.09 -7.92
N ALA A 38 5.75 -4.38 -7.64
CA ALA A 38 5.93 -5.43 -8.64
C ALA A 38 4.65 -5.82 -9.40
N ALA A 39 3.48 -5.34 -8.97
CA ALA A 39 2.21 -5.73 -9.57
C ALA A 39 2.08 -5.22 -11.02
N PRO A 40 1.75 -6.10 -11.98
CA PRO A 40 1.48 -5.70 -13.36
C PRO A 40 0.03 -5.22 -13.58
N SER A 41 -0.89 -5.57 -12.70
CA SER A 41 -2.31 -5.20 -12.77
C SER A 41 -3.01 -5.33 -11.42
N LEU A 42 -4.21 -4.75 -11.30
CA LEU A 42 -5.08 -4.94 -10.14
C LEU A 42 -5.53 -6.40 -10.00
N ASP A 43 -5.78 -7.10 -11.11
CA ASP A 43 -6.14 -8.53 -11.06
C ASP A 43 -5.02 -9.40 -10.47
N ALA A 44 -3.76 -9.05 -10.73
CA ALA A 44 -2.63 -9.75 -10.11
C ALA A 44 -2.58 -9.50 -8.59
N LEU A 45 -2.91 -8.29 -8.14
CA LEU A 45 -3.04 -7.99 -6.71
C LEU A 45 -4.20 -8.75 -6.07
N LEU A 46 -5.34 -8.85 -6.75
CA LEU A 46 -6.52 -9.57 -6.27
C LEU A 46 -6.27 -11.08 -6.16
N ARG A 47 -5.57 -11.67 -7.14
CA ARG A 47 -5.26 -13.11 -7.16
C ARG A 47 -4.11 -13.51 -6.24
N ASN A 48 -3.40 -12.56 -5.64
CA ASN A 48 -2.27 -12.85 -4.76
C ASN A 48 -2.78 -13.46 -3.43
N PRO A 49 -2.41 -14.72 -3.09
CA PRO A 49 -2.90 -15.39 -1.89
C PRO A 49 -2.59 -14.61 -0.61
N GLY A 50 -3.61 -14.41 0.23
CA GLY A 50 -3.47 -13.65 1.48
C GLY A 50 -3.27 -12.15 1.29
N ASN A 51 -3.45 -11.62 0.08
CA ASN A 51 -3.53 -10.19 -0.19
C ASN A 51 -4.99 -9.75 -0.02
N MET A 52 -5.30 -9.06 1.09
CA MET A 52 -6.64 -8.50 1.30
C MET A 52 -6.76 -7.16 0.56
N PHE A 53 -6.75 -7.24 -0.77
CA PHE A 53 -6.97 -6.15 -1.69
C PHE A 53 -8.47 -5.83 -1.79
N HIS A 54 -8.84 -4.56 -1.70
CA HIS A 54 -10.22 -4.09 -1.87
C HIS A 54 -10.26 -2.65 -2.39
N ALA A 55 -11.32 -2.31 -3.11
CA ALA A 55 -11.61 -0.92 -3.49
C ALA A 55 -12.19 -0.16 -2.30
N LEU A 56 -11.85 1.13 -2.19
CA LEU A 56 -12.41 2.02 -1.17
C LEU A 56 -13.65 2.76 -1.70
N GLY A 57 -14.58 3.05 -0.80
CA GLY A 57 -15.81 3.78 -1.07
C GLY A 57 -15.84 5.18 -0.42
N GLY A 58 -16.99 5.85 -0.53
CA GLY A 58 -17.20 7.19 0.05
C GLY A 58 -16.26 8.23 -0.53
N ASP A 59 -15.67 9.05 0.35
CA ASP A 59 -14.74 10.13 -0.02
C ASP A 59 -13.42 9.62 -0.64
N ARG A 60 -13.15 8.32 -0.55
CA ARG A 60 -11.95 7.68 -1.13
C ARG A 60 -12.27 6.86 -2.38
N LYS A 61 -13.41 7.11 -3.02
CA LYS A 61 -13.80 6.45 -4.27
C LYS A 61 -12.72 6.64 -5.33
N GLY A 62 -12.30 5.55 -5.97
CA GLY A 62 -11.19 5.53 -6.93
C GLY A 62 -9.85 5.12 -6.33
N GLN A 63 -9.77 4.99 -5.01
CA GLN A 63 -8.63 4.40 -4.32
C GLN A 63 -8.85 2.91 -4.01
N TYR A 64 -7.74 2.24 -3.78
CA TYR A 64 -7.65 0.84 -3.39
C TYR A 64 -6.84 0.70 -2.11
N ALA A 65 -7.02 -0.42 -1.42
CA ALA A 65 -6.27 -0.73 -0.22
C ALA A 65 -5.75 -2.16 -0.18
N ILE A 66 -4.56 -2.34 0.38
CA ILE A 66 -3.97 -3.64 0.75
C ILE A 66 -3.78 -3.68 2.27
N SER A 67 -4.24 -4.76 2.91
CA SER A 67 -4.07 -4.91 4.35
C SER A 67 -2.65 -5.30 4.75
N ILE A 68 -2.08 -4.56 5.71
CA ILE A 68 -0.81 -4.92 6.37
C ILE A 68 -1.11 -5.88 7.53
N ASN A 69 -1.97 -5.46 8.46
CA ASN A 69 -2.40 -6.24 9.63
C ASN A 69 -3.85 -5.84 10.01
N ARG A 70 -4.30 -6.04 11.26
CA ARG A 70 -5.66 -5.66 11.66
C ARG A 70 -5.91 -4.15 11.61
N GLN A 71 -4.91 -3.34 11.96
CA GLN A 71 -5.00 -1.89 12.14
C GLN A 71 -4.58 -1.12 10.87
N TRP A 72 -3.54 -1.56 10.16
CA TRP A 72 -2.89 -0.74 9.13
C TRP A 72 -3.24 -1.16 7.70
N ARG A 73 -3.40 -0.18 6.81
CA ARG A 73 -3.66 -0.37 5.37
C ARG A 73 -2.68 0.44 4.52
N ILE A 74 -2.31 -0.08 3.36
CA ILE A 74 -1.69 0.70 2.29
C ILE A 74 -2.81 1.16 1.37
N CYS A 75 -3.03 2.46 1.27
CA CYS A 75 -3.98 3.07 0.33
C CYS A 75 -3.24 3.65 -0.87
N PHE A 76 -3.83 3.54 -2.04
CA PHE A 76 -3.24 4.02 -3.29
C PHE A 76 -4.29 4.22 -4.37
N GLU A 77 -3.96 5.06 -5.34
CA GLU A 77 -4.68 5.18 -6.61
C GLU A 77 -4.03 4.27 -7.65
N TRP A 78 -4.82 3.77 -8.59
CA TRP A 78 -4.32 2.94 -9.68
C TRP A 78 -4.78 3.47 -11.03
N HIS A 79 -3.83 3.85 -11.88
CA HIS A 79 -4.10 4.19 -13.26
C HIS A 79 -2.91 3.81 -14.15
N GLU A 80 -3.21 3.43 -15.40
CA GLU A 80 -2.20 3.08 -16.42
C GLU A 80 -1.17 2.02 -15.94
N GLY A 81 -1.62 1.04 -15.15
CA GLY A 81 -0.76 -0.04 -14.64
C GLY A 81 0.20 0.37 -13.52
N ASN A 82 0.00 1.54 -12.91
CA ASN A 82 0.88 2.09 -11.89
C ASN A 82 0.10 2.51 -10.64
N ALA A 83 0.79 2.50 -9.50
CA ALA A 83 0.27 2.93 -8.21
C ALA A 83 0.75 4.34 -7.86
N PHE A 84 -0.18 5.20 -7.45
CA PHE A 84 0.06 6.60 -7.12
C PHE A 84 -0.50 6.94 -5.74
N ASN A 85 -0.03 8.06 -5.18
CA ASN A 85 -0.46 8.61 -3.90
C ASN A 85 -0.44 7.54 -2.79
N VAL A 86 0.61 6.71 -2.79
CA VAL A 86 0.72 5.58 -1.88
C VAL A 86 0.95 6.06 -0.46
N GLU A 87 0.19 5.56 0.50
CA GLU A 87 0.33 5.86 1.92
C GLU A 87 -0.07 4.70 2.81
N ILE A 88 0.52 4.66 4.01
CA ILE A 88 0.14 3.77 5.10
C ILE A 88 -0.74 4.55 6.09
N VAL A 89 -1.97 4.09 6.27
CA VAL A 89 -2.96 4.71 7.16
C VAL A 89 -3.37 3.75 8.28
N ASP A 90 -3.68 4.34 9.43
CA ASP A 90 -4.40 3.66 10.50
C ASP A 90 -5.88 3.56 10.09
N TYR A 91 -6.45 2.37 10.19
CA TYR A 91 -7.79 2.03 9.73
C TYR A 91 -8.74 1.76 10.91
N HIS A 92 -8.51 2.40 12.07
CA HIS A 92 -9.38 2.37 13.25
C HIS A 92 -9.77 3.78 13.69
#